data_AF-A0A1M5TV88-F1
#
_entry.id   AF-A0A1M5TV88-F1
#
_cell.length_a   1.000
_cell.length_b   1.000
_cell.length_c   1.000
_cell.angle_alpha   90.00
_cell.angle_beta   90.00
_cell.angle_gamma   90.00
#
_symmetry.space_group_name_H-M   'P 1'
#
loop_
_entity.id
_entity.type
_entity.pdbx_description
1 polymer ?
#
loop_
_entity_poly.entity_id
_entity_poly.type
_entity_poly.pdbx_seq_one_letter_code
_entity_poly.pdbx_strand_id
1 'polypeptide(L)'
;MEIILPVLDKKEDWAQHQQKLKEEFKELSLALATTNIYGEEAIENIAEEALDVIQVCIGILDRVNENNPRILKNKIQRHVVKLVNRGWKFKEVLRVVED
;
A
#
# COMPACT_ATOMS: atom_id res chain seq x y z
N MET A 1 -18.82 -4.01 -7.73
CA MET A 1 -18.05 -4.09 -6.49
C MET A 1 -17.22 -2.83 -6.42
N GLU A 2 -17.34 -2.07 -5.34
CA GLU A 2 -16.46 -0.94 -5.06
C GLU A 2 -15.26 -1.47 -4.27
N ILE A 3 -14.05 -1.03 -4.64
CA ILE A 3 -12.83 -1.35 -3.90
C ILE A 3 -12.61 -0.21 -2.92
N ILE A 4 -12.73 -0.49 -1.63
CA ILE A 4 -12.58 0.49 -0.56
C ILE A 4 -11.33 0.13 0.25
N LEU A 5 -10.41 1.08 0.38
CA LEU A 5 -9.21 0.95 1.21
C LEU A 5 -9.30 1.98 2.34
N PRO A 6 -9.60 1.57 3.58
CA PRO A 6 -9.90 2.49 4.66
C PRO A 6 -8.62 3.14 5.23
N VAL A 7 -8.77 4.38 5.71
CA VAL A 7 -7.83 4.97 6.66
C VAL A 7 -8.28 4.53 8.07
N LEU A 8 -7.41 3.84 8.80
CA LEU A 8 -7.76 3.32 10.12
C LEU A 8 -7.54 4.40 11.19
N ASP A 9 -8.47 4.53 12.13
CA ASP A 9 -8.27 5.35 13.34
C ASP A 9 -7.31 4.65 14.32
N LYS A 10 -6.02 4.67 13.97
CA LYS A 10 -4.93 4.08 14.74
C LYS A 10 -3.83 5.11 14.96
N LYS A 11 -3.51 5.38 16.22
CA LYS A 11 -2.46 6.35 16.61
C LYS A 11 -1.08 5.69 16.72
N GLU A 12 -0.68 4.99 15.66
CA GLU A 12 0.64 4.35 15.61
C GLU A 12 1.76 5.41 15.53
N ASP A 13 2.87 5.15 16.20
CA ASP A 13 4.10 5.91 16.01
C ASP A 13 4.95 5.36 14.85
N TRP A 14 6.05 6.04 14.55
CA TRP A 14 6.93 5.65 13.44
C TRP A 14 7.60 4.29 13.65
N ALA A 15 7.86 3.88 14.89
CA ALA A 15 8.46 2.60 15.19
C ALA A 15 7.44 1.46 14.98
N GLN A 16 6.19 1.68 15.37
CA GLN A 16 5.08 0.75 15.13
C GLN A 16 4.80 0.57 13.64
N HIS A 17 4.71 1.67 12.87
CA HIS A 17 4.58 1.58 11.41
C HIS A 17 5.76 0.85 10.76
N GLN A 18 7.00 1.11 11.22
CA GLN A 18 8.17 0.40 10.70
C GLN A 18 8.14 -1.09 11.03
N GLN A 19 7.68 -1.45 12.24
CA GLN A 19 7.55 -2.84 12.66
C GLN A 19 6.50 -3.54 11.80
N LYS A 20 5.32 -2.95 11.63
CA LYS A 20 4.26 -3.51 10.77
C LYS A 20 4.69 -3.63 9.33
N LEU A 21 5.34 -2.61 8.76
CA LEU A 21 5.86 -2.71 7.39
C LEU A 21 6.83 -3.88 7.19
N LYS A 22 7.65 -4.23 8.21
CA LYS A 22 8.55 -5.39 8.13
C LYS A 22 7.81 -6.73 8.22
N GLU A 23 6.72 -6.78 8.97
CA GLU A 23 5.84 -7.94 9.13
C GLU A 23 5.14 -8.23 7.80
N GLU A 24 4.32 -7.30 7.32
CA GLU A 24 3.53 -7.49 6.09
C GLU A 24 4.43 -7.70 4.86
N PHE A 25 5.59 -7.02 4.80
CA PHE A 25 6.55 -7.24 3.72
C PHE A 25 7.13 -8.66 3.72
N LYS A 26 7.39 -9.22 4.91
CA LYS A 26 7.91 -10.58 5.05
C LYS A 26 6.85 -11.60 4.65
N GLU A 27 5.60 -11.38 5.04
CA GLU A 27 4.48 -12.25 4.73
C GLU A 27 4.17 -12.24 3.22
N LEU A 28 4.08 -11.06 2.61
CA LEU A 28 3.96 -10.95 1.15
C LEU A 28 5.13 -11.59 0.41
N SER A 29 6.37 -11.40 0.89
CA SER A 29 7.55 -12.02 0.29
C SER A 29 7.48 -13.55 0.37
N LEU A 30 6.98 -14.10 1.47
CA LEU A 30 6.79 -15.54 1.65
C LEU A 30 5.68 -16.05 0.72
N ALA A 31 4.53 -15.37 0.66
CA ALA A 31 3.42 -15.71 -0.22
C ALA A 31 3.84 -15.74 -1.70
N LEU A 32 4.67 -14.78 -2.13
CA LEU A 32 5.20 -14.75 -3.50
C LEU A 32 6.23 -15.86 -3.75
N ALA A 33 7.02 -16.26 -2.74
CA ALA A 33 8.02 -17.31 -2.88
C ALA A 33 7.41 -18.73 -2.94
N THR A 34 6.21 -18.92 -2.39
CA THR A 34 5.48 -20.20 -2.40
C THR A 34 4.60 -20.38 -3.65
N THR A 35 4.59 -19.42 -4.58
CA THR A 35 3.80 -19.40 -5.84
C THR A 35 3.97 -20.61 -6.76
N ASN A 36 5.01 -21.44 -6.59
CA ASN A 36 5.13 -22.72 -7.29
C ASN A 36 4.04 -23.73 -6.87
N ILE A 37 3.28 -23.45 -5.81
CA ILE A 37 2.14 -24.22 -5.32
C ILE A 37 0.88 -23.55 -5.89
N TYR A 38 0.50 -23.93 -7.11
CA TYR A 38 -0.65 -23.35 -7.80
C TYR A 38 -1.96 -23.91 -7.21
N GLY A 39 -2.63 -23.10 -6.38
CA GLY A 39 -3.95 -23.36 -5.83
C GLY A 39 -4.64 -22.04 -5.49
N GLU A 40 -5.97 -22.07 -5.39
CA GLU A 40 -6.80 -20.89 -5.06
C GLU A 40 -6.33 -20.23 -3.75
N GLU A 41 -6.03 -21.03 -2.72
CA GLU A 41 -5.49 -20.59 -1.43
C GLU A 41 -4.19 -19.79 -1.56
N ALA A 42 -3.29 -20.17 -2.47
CA ALA A 42 -2.03 -19.44 -2.66
C ALA A 42 -2.26 -18.06 -3.30
N ILE A 43 -3.23 -17.96 -4.21
CA ILE A 43 -3.61 -16.69 -4.85
C ILE A 43 -4.33 -15.78 -3.86
N GLU A 44 -5.23 -16.34 -3.05
CA GLU A 44 -5.90 -15.62 -1.97
C GLU A 44 -4.89 -15.04 -0.98
N ASN A 45 -3.93 -15.86 -0.53
CA ASN A 45 -2.88 -15.42 0.38
C ASN A 45 -2.03 -14.28 -0.22
N ILE A 46 -1.66 -14.34 -1.51
CA ILE A 46 -0.94 -13.23 -2.15
C ILE A 46 -1.76 -11.94 -2.16
N ALA A 47 -3.07 -12.05 -2.41
CA ALA A 47 -3.95 -10.90 -2.43
C ALA A 47 -4.11 -10.28 -1.04
N GLU A 48 -4.29 -11.11 0.00
CA GLU A 48 -4.38 -10.69 1.41
C GLU A 48 -3.13 -9.91 1.83
N GLU A 49 -1.96 -10.52 1.69
CA GLU A 49 -0.70 -9.92 2.11
C GLU A 49 -0.33 -8.66 1.31
N ALA A 50 -0.75 -8.58 0.05
CA ALA A 50 -0.59 -7.37 -0.75
C ALA A 50 -1.49 -6.23 -0.25
N LEU A 51 -2.71 -6.54 0.18
CA LEU A 51 -3.63 -5.57 0.77
C LEU A 51 -3.13 -5.09 2.13
N ASP A 52 -2.52 -5.96 2.95
CA ASP A 52 -1.97 -5.56 4.24
C ASP A 52 -0.76 -4.61 4.09
N VAL A 53 0.13 -4.87 3.13
CA VAL A 53 1.20 -3.92 2.77
C VAL A 53 0.61 -2.57 2.34
N ILE A 54 -0.44 -2.57 1.52
CA ILE A 54 -1.12 -1.33 1.11
C ILE A 54 -1.74 -0.62 2.34
N GLN A 55 -2.35 -1.36 3.26
CA GLN A 55 -2.99 -0.82 4.45
C GLN A 55 -1.99 -0.14 5.39
N VAL A 56 -0.81 -0.73 5.59
CA VAL A 56 0.29 -0.10 6.34
C VAL A 56 0.82 1.13 5.60
N CYS A 57 0.94 1.08 4.27
CA CYS A 57 1.34 2.25 3.48
C CYS A 57 0.34 3.40 3.62
N ILE A 58 -0.97 3.11 3.65
CA ILE A 58 -2.02 4.12 3.88
C ILE A 58 -1.83 4.75 5.26
N GLY A 59 -1.64 3.96 6.32
CA GLY A 59 -1.40 4.48 7.67
C GLY A 59 -0.18 5.39 7.76
N ILE A 60 0.92 5.03 7.08
CA ILE A 60 2.12 5.88 7.00
C ILE A 60 1.82 7.20 6.30
N LEU A 61 1.08 7.17 5.18
CA LEU A 61 0.74 8.38 4.43
C LEU A 61 -0.22 9.27 5.24
N ASP A 62 -1.18 8.69 5.94
CA ASP A 62 -2.09 9.42 6.83
C ASP A 62 -1.31 10.09 7.97
N ARG A 63 -0.39 9.38 8.62
CA ARG A 63 0.50 9.96 9.62
C ARG A 63 1.33 11.12 9.09
N VAL A 64 1.80 11.04 7.83
CA VAL A 64 2.46 12.16 7.15
C VAL A 64 1.47 13.30 6.90
N ASN A 65 0.22 13.00 6.54
CA ASN A 65 -0.84 13.98 6.30
C ASN A 65 -1.18 14.77 7.57
N GLU A 66 -1.34 14.10 8.71
CA GLU A 66 -1.61 14.72 10.02
C GLU A 66 -0.56 15.79 10.37
N ASN A 67 0.71 15.47 10.11
CA ASN A 67 1.84 16.32 10.52
C ASN A 67 2.23 17.34 9.43
N ASN A 68 2.05 17.00 8.14
CA ASN A 68 2.61 17.72 7.00
C ASN A 68 1.77 17.56 5.71
N PRO A 69 0.51 18.04 5.66
CA PRO A 69 -0.41 17.74 4.55
C PRO A 69 0.06 18.30 3.20
N ARG A 70 0.72 19.47 3.21
CA ARG A 70 1.29 20.08 2.00
C ARG A 70 2.41 19.23 1.38
N ILE A 71 3.18 18.52 2.21
CA ILE A 71 4.27 17.66 1.73
C ILE A 71 3.70 16.44 1.02
N LEU A 72 2.70 15.79 1.62
CA LEU A 72 2.05 14.61 1.04
C LEU A 72 1.46 14.94 -0.34
N LYS A 73 0.66 16.02 -0.44
CA LYS A 73 0.06 16.47 -1.70
C LYS A 73 1.09 16.65 -2.81
N ASN A 74 2.20 17.34 -2.50
CA ASN A 74 3.29 17.57 -3.46
C ASN A 74 3.99 16.26 -3.88
N LYS A 75 4.13 15.29 -2.96
CA LYS A 75 4.77 14.00 -3.25
C LYS A 75 3.90 13.11 -4.12
N ILE A 76 2.58 13.06 -3.88
CA ILE A 76 1.62 12.29 -4.69
C ILE A 76 1.66 12.78 -6.14
N GLN A 77 1.56 14.10 -6.37
CA GLN A 77 1.60 14.66 -7.72
C GLN A 77 2.89 14.31 -8.48
N ARG A 78 4.03 14.37 -7.79
CA ARG A 78 5.33 14.03 -8.40
C ARG A 78 5.53 12.54 -8.60
N HIS A 79 4.82 11.69 -7.86
CA HIS A 79 4.97 10.24 -7.94
C HIS A 79 4.56 9.71 -9.32
N VAL A 80 3.40 10.15 -9.83
CA VAL A 80 2.91 9.74 -11.16
C VAL A 80 3.90 10.14 -12.25
N VAL A 81 4.39 11.39 -12.22
CA VAL A 81 5.42 11.87 -13.15
C VAL A 81 6.70 11.02 -13.06
N LYS A 82 7.12 10.65 -11.85
CA LYS A 82 8.28 9.77 -11.64
C LYS A 82 8.10 8.40 -12.28
N LEU A 83 6.91 7.80 -12.19
CA LEU A 83 6.62 6.49 -12.78
C LEU A 83 6.65 6.55 -14.31
N VAL A 84 6.06 7.59 -14.91
CA VAL A 84 6.13 7.83 -16.36
C VAL A 84 7.59 7.95 -16.82
N ASN A 85 8.39 8.76 -16.13
CA ASN A 85 9.80 8.96 -16.47
C ASN A 85 10.65 7.69 -16.31
N ARG A 86 10.17 6.70 -15.54
CA ARG A 86 10.80 5.37 -15.40
C ARG A 86 10.34 4.38 -16.47
N GLY A 87 9.53 4.81 -17.45
CA GLY A 87 9.04 3.96 -18.54
C GLY A 87 7.83 3.10 -18.17
N TRP A 88 7.21 3.31 -17.01
CA TRP A 88 6.01 2.57 -16.62
C TRP A 88 4.83 2.97 -17.52
N LYS A 89 4.13 1.97 -18.06
CA LYS A 89 2.89 2.16 -18.81
C LYS A 89 1.71 1.86 -17.90
N PHE A 90 0.81 2.82 -17.73
CA PHE A 90 -0.39 2.62 -16.93
C PHE A 90 -1.47 1.94 -17.75
N LYS A 91 -2.01 0.84 -17.23
CA LYS A 91 -3.21 0.20 -17.77
C LYS A 91 -4.47 0.93 -17.31
N GLU A 92 -4.50 1.32 -16.04
CA GLU A 92 -5.63 1.95 -15.37
C GLU A 92 -5.16 2.80 -14.17
N VAL A 93 -6.03 3.67 -13.65
CA VAL A 93 -5.79 4.47 -12.45
C VAL A 93 -6.90 4.20 -11.46
N LEU A 94 -6.54 3.68 -10.28
CA LEU A 94 -7.46 3.61 -9.15
C LEU A 94 -7.65 5.02 -8.59
N ARG A 95 -8.90 5.49 -8.52
CA ARG A 95 -9.24 6.74 -7.84
C ARG A 95 -9.85 6.37 -6.50
N VAL A 96 -9.19 6.81 -5.43
CA VAL A 96 -9.80 6.88 -4.11
C VAL A 96 -10.56 8.19 -4.04
N VAL A 97 -11.85 8.13 -3.71
CA VAL A 97 -12.70 9.29 -3.49
C VAL A 97 -12.90 9.38 -1.98
N GLU A 98 -12.66 10.56 -1.40
CA GLU A 98 -13.04 10.83 -0.01
C GLU A 98 -14.55 11.09 0.01
N ASP A 99 -15.29 10.38 0.87
CA ASP A 99 -16.70 10.65 1.17
C ASP A 99 -16.84 11.86 2.13
#